data_AF-A0A5C3NPF7-F1
#
_entry.id   AF-A0A5C3NPF7-F1
#
_cell.length_a   1.000
_cell.length_b   1.000
_cell.length_c   1.000
_cell.angle_alpha   90.00
_cell.angle_beta   90.00
_cell.angle_gamma   90.00
#
_symmetry.space_group_name_H-M   'P 1'
#
loop_
_entity.id
_entity.type
_entity.pdbx_description
1 polymer ?
#
loop_
_entity_poly.entity_id
_entity_poly.type
_entity_poly.pdbx_seq_one_letter_code
_entity_poly.pdbx_strand_id
1 'polypeptide(L)'
;SIALPSSYHPLITSRSCMRSFVELESDFRRAEALNKLEDVRTAVISREVIKLHKLKFSGKGITTRNRSMIQEAEEGVTQAANRYRRHWVALRALGLRDASLRPLAKEDLARFDVSTERDLGKSKRKASWIWENFSFVDSAEDDGSRILYDDARRVHWFRSSALYTRWKEELDIVEEEMKRTVRFFMYWERRWLDLA
;
A
#
# COMPACT_ATOMS: atom_id res chain seq x y z
N SER A 1 33.48 -4.23 -4.12
CA SER A 1 32.24 -4.03 -4.88
C SER A 1 32.60 -3.76 -6.32
N ILE A 2 31.85 -4.31 -7.28
CA ILE A 2 32.04 -4.01 -8.70
C ILE A 2 31.34 -2.68 -8.99
N ALA A 3 32.02 -1.76 -9.68
CA ALA A 3 31.44 -0.49 -10.09
C ALA A 3 30.49 -0.72 -11.28
N LEU A 4 29.21 -0.38 -11.11
CA LEU A 4 28.18 -0.50 -12.13
C LEU A 4 27.89 0.87 -12.79
N PRO A 5 27.35 0.92 -14.02
CA PRO A 5 26.99 2.17 -14.69
C PRO A 5 26.27 3.20 -13.79
N SER A 6 25.35 2.76 -12.93
CA SER A 6 24.60 3.61 -11.98
C SER A 6 25.44 4.29 -10.90
N SER A 7 26.69 3.86 -10.69
CA SER A 7 27.63 4.45 -9.74
C SER A 7 28.50 5.55 -10.36
N TYR A 8 28.48 5.70 -11.69
CA TYR A 8 29.25 6.72 -12.40
C TYR A 8 28.45 8.01 -12.58
N HIS A 9 29.16 9.10 -12.82
CA HIS A 9 28.54 10.40 -13.08
C HIS A 9 27.72 10.37 -14.39
N PRO A 10 26.57 11.07 -14.48
CA PRO A 10 25.71 11.10 -15.67
C PRO A 10 26.42 11.45 -16.99
N LEU A 11 27.49 12.26 -16.92
CA LEU A 11 28.32 12.62 -18.08
C LEU A 11 29.09 11.44 -18.70
N ILE A 12 29.34 10.39 -17.91
CA ILE A 12 30.00 9.17 -18.37
C ILE A 12 28.94 8.22 -18.93
N THR A 13 27.82 8.04 -18.22
CA THR A 13 26.74 7.14 -18.64
C THR A 13 26.03 7.61 -19.90
N SER A 14 26.06 8.92 -20.23
CA SER A 14 25.49 9.46 -21.46
C SER A 14 26.34 9.20 -22.72
N ARG A 15 27.55 8.66 -22.59
CA ARG A 15 28.42 8.36 -23.74
C ARG A 15 27.89 7.15 -24.52
N SER A 16 28.04 7.19 -25.84
CA SER A 16 27.57 6.10 -26.73
C SER A 16 28.18 4.73 -26.37
N CYS A 17 29.43 4.69 -25.93
CA CYS A 17 30.09 3.46 -25.49
C CYS A 17 29.51 2.83 -24.22
N MET A 18 28.79 3.60 -23.40
CA MET A 18 28.17 3.14 -22.16
C MET A 18 26.73 2.66 -22.37
N ARG A 19 26.14 2.93 -23.54
CA ARG A 19 24.71 2.73 -23.81
C ARG A 19 24.25 1.28 -23.53
N SER A 20 24.96 0.30 -24.09
CA SER A 20 24.62 -1.12 -23.92
C SER A 20 24.72 -1.57 -22.46
N PHE A 21 25.71 -1.08 -21.71
CA PHE A 21 25.86 -1.38 -20.29
C PHE A 21 24.77 -0.73 -19.43
N VAL A 22 24.38 0.50 -19.76
CA VAL A 22 23.28 1.21 -19.09
C VAL A 22 21.95 0.51 -19.35
N GLU A 23 21.69 0.07 -20.58
CA GLU A 23 20.49 -0.70 -20.94
C GLU A 23 20.43 -2.01 -20.16
N LEU A 24 21.52 -2.79 -20.18
CA LEU A 24 21.60 -4.08 -19.47
C LEU A 24 21.41 -3.92 -17.95
N GLU A 25 22.06 -2.93 -17.33
CA GLU A 25 21.87 -2.67 -15.90
C GLU A 25 20.44 -2.21 -15.59
N SER A 26 19.86 -1.37 -16.46
CA SER A 26 18.50 -0.88 -16.29
C SER A 26 17.48 -2.01 -16.32
N ASP A 27 17.61 -2.93 -17.27
CA ASP A 27 16.72 -4.08 -17.41
C ASP A 27 16.82 -5.02 -16.19
N PHE A 28 18.06 -5.36 -15.79
CA PHE A 28 18.28 -6.18 -14.61
C PHE A 28 17.74 -5.53 -13.33
N ARG A 29 18.04 -4.25 -13.11
CA ARG A 29 17.58 -3.53 -11.92
C ARG A 29 16.07 -3.34 -11.91
N ARG A 30 15.43 -3.21 -13.07
CA ARG A 30 13.98 -3.13 -13.18
C ARG A 30 13.34 -4.43 -12.73
N ALA A 31 13.80 -5.57 -13.24
CA ALA A 31 13.33 -6.88 -12.83
C ALA A 31 13.53 -7.10 -11.32
N GLU A 32 14.75 -6.83 -10.81
CA GLU A 32 15.02 -6.94 -9.37
C GLU A 32 14.19 -5.97 -8.53
N ALA A 33 13.96 -4.74 -8.97
CA ALA A 33 13.12 -3.79 -8.24
C ALA A 33 11.67 -4.30 -8.10
N LEU A 34 11.11 -4.93 -9.13
CA LEU A 34 9.78 -5.54 -9.07
C LEU A 34 9.77 -6.72 -8.07
N ASN A 35 10.77 -7.60 -8.14
CA ASN A 35 10.91 -8.72 -7.19
C ASN A 35 11.09 -8.22 -5.74
N LYS A 36 11.92 -7.20 -5.51
CA LYS A 36 12.08 -6.63 -4.16
C LYS A 36 10.84 -5.87 -3.69
N LEU A 37 9.99 -5.40 -4.60
CA LEU A 37 8.70 -4.83 -4.23
C LEU A 37 7.74 -5.94 -3.76
N GLU A 38 7.80 -7.13 -4.35
CA GLU A 38 7.08 -8.31 -3.84
C GLU A 38 7.57 -8.70 -2.44
N ASP A 39 8.88 -8.79 -2.22
CA ASP A 39 9.46 -9.03 -0.88
C ASP A 39 8.91 -8.04 0.18
N VAL A 40 8.77 -6.76 -0.19
CA VAL A 40 8.20 -5.74 0.69
C VAL A 40 6.76 -6.06 1.04
N ARG A 41 5.94 -6.46 0.06
CA ARG A 41 4.54 -6.83 0.31
C ARG A 41 4.45 -8.06 1.20
N THR A 42 5.25 -9.10 0.95
CA THR A 42 5.30 -10.30 1.81
C THR A 42 5.65 -9.93 3.23
N ALA A 43 6.72 -9.15 3.42
CA ALA A 43 7.18 -8.75 4.75
C ALA A 43 6.12 -7.95 5.50
N VAL A 44 5.41 -7.04 4.80
CA VAL A 44 4.31 -6.28 5.41
C VAL A 44 3.15 -7.20 5.80
N ILE A 45 2.72 -8.12 4.92
CA ILE A 45 1.65 -9.08 5.23
C ILE A 45 2.03 -9.95 6.43
N SER A 46 3.23 -10.54 6.41
CA SER A 46 3.73 -11.40 7.49
C SER A 46 3.79 -10.66 8.83
N ARG A 47 4.26 -9.40 8.84
CA ARG A 47 4.24 -8.55 10.04
C ARG A 47 2.82 -8.37 10.58
N GLU A 48 1.85 -8.10 9.72
CA GLU A 48 0.45 -7.93 10.15
C GLU A 48 -0.16 -9.23 10.68
N VAL A 49 0.13 -10.37 10.04
CA VAL A 49 -0.31 -11.69 10.51
C VAL A 49 0.23 -11.98 11.91
N ILE A 50 1.52 -11.70 12.16
CA ILE A 50 2.15 -11.88 13.49
C ILE A 50 1.47 -10.96 14.53
N LYS A 51 1.18 -9.70 14.18
CA LYS A 51 0.48 -8.76 15.07
C LYS A 51 -0.92 -9.24 15.42
N LEU A 52 -1.67 -9.77 14.44
CA LEU A 52 -2.99 -10.36 14.69
C LEU A 52 -2.93 -11.61 15.55
N HIS A 53 -1.94 -12.48 15.34
CA HIS A 53 -1.75 -13.68 16.14
C HIS A 53 -1.47 -13.34 17.62
N LYS A 54 -0.67 -12.29 17.89
CA LYS A 54 -0.44 -11.78 19.25
C LYS A 54 -1.74 -11.34 19.94
N LEU A 55 -2.65 -10.68 19.22
CA LEU A 55 -3.93 -10.23 19.80
C LEU A 55 -4.82 -11.41 20.22
N LYS A 56 -4.73 -12.56 19.51
CA LYS A 56 -5.52 -13.76 19.82
C LYS A 56 -5.01 -14.54 21.04
N PHE A 57 -3.70 -14.54 21.28
CA PHE A 57 -3.08 -15.33 22.36
C PHE A 57 -2.34 -14.41 23.35
N SER A 58 -3.04 -14.02 24.43
CA SER A 58 -2.50 -13.10 25.46
C SER A 58 -2.12 -13.86 26.74
N GLY A 59 -0.82 -13.88 27.07
CA GLY A 59 -0.27 -14.45 28.30
C GLY A 59 1.13 -13.87 28.58
N LYS A 60 1.54 -13.76 29.86
CA LYS A 60 2.75 -13.02 30.26
C LYS A 60 4.04 -13.53 29.58
N GLY A 61 4.31 -14.84 29.56
CA GLY A 61 5.49 -15.42 28.87
C GLY A 61 5.41 -15.35 27.34
N ILE A 62 4.19 -15.43 26.79
CA ILE A 62 3.89 -15.26 25.36
C ILE A 62 4.17 -13.81 24.91
N THR A 63 4.05 -12.84 25.83
CA THR A 63 4.21 -11.41 25.53
C THR A 63 5.64 -11.04 25.11
N THR A 64 6.66 -11.61 25.76
CA THR A 64 8.08 -11.32 25.47
C THR A 64 8.51 -11.93 24.15
N ARG A 65 8.17 -13.20 23.90
CA ARG A 65 8.44 -13.89 22.63
C ARG A 65 7.76 -13.20 21.46
N ASN A 66 6.47 -12.85 21.61
CA ASN A 66 5.74 -12.12 20.58
C ASN A 66 6.33 -10.73 20.31
N ARG A 67 6.89 -10.06 21.33
CA ARG A 67 7.59 -8.78 21.13
C ARG A 67 8.82 -8.96 20.26
N SER A 68 9.64 -9.98 20.50
CA SER A 68 10.81 -10.29 19.66
C SER A 68 10.40 -10.60 18.23
N MET A 69 9.37 -11.43 18.03
CA MET A 69 8.89 -11.79 16.69
C MET A 69 8.33 -10.58 15.91
N ILE A 70 7.64 -9.66 16.60
CA ILE A 70 7.17 -8.42 15.98
C ILE A 70 8.34 -7.52 15.58
N GLN A 71 9.34 -7.39 16.45
CA GLN A 71 10.53 -6.60 16.15
C GLN A 71 11.27 -7.18 14.94
N GLU A 72 11.48 -8.50 14.91
CA GLU A 72 12.10 -9.20 13.78
C GLU A 72 11.32 -8.98 12.48
N ALA A 73 9.99 -9.04 12.54
CA ALA A 73 9.15 -8.74 11.38
C ALA A 73 9.24 -7.28 10.93
N GLU A 74 9.34 -6.32 11.86
CA GLU A 74 9.53 -4.89 11.55
C GLU A 74 10.89 -4.60 10.92
N GLU A 75 11.94 -5.26 11.42
CA GLU A 75 13.27 -5.23 10.83
C GLU A 75 13.27 -5.85 9.43
N GLY A 76 12.58 -6.98 9.24
CA GLY A 76 12.40 -7.62 7.94
C GLY A 76 11.75 -6.70 6.90
N VAL A 77 10.68 -5.98 7.29
CA VAL A 77 10.05 -4.96 6.42
C VAL A 77 11.03 -3.86 6.06
N THR A 78 11.80 -3.37 7.03
CA THR A 78 12.77 -2.29 6.81
C THR A 78 13.89 -2.73 5.87
N GLN A 79 14.39 -3.96 6.05
CA GLN A 79 15.41 -4.54 5.19
C GLN A 79 14.89 -4.74 3.75
N ALA A 80 13.69 -5.30 3.57
CA ALA A 80 13.07 -5.46 2.26
C ALA A 80 12.88 -4.10 1.56
N ALA A 81 12.37 -3.10 2.29
CA ALA A 81 12.19 -1.75 1.77
C ALA A 81 13.51 -1.11 1.34
N ASN A 82 14.58 -1.32 2.11
CA ASN A 82 15.90 -0.80 1.75
C ASN A 82 16.49 -1.49 0.52
N ARG A 83 16.24 -2.79 0.31
CA ARG A 83 16.63 -3.48 -0.93
C ARG A 83 15.93 -2.85 -2.13
N TYR A 84 14.61 -2.67 -2.07
CA TYR A 84 13.86 -1.96 -3.12
C TYR A 84 14.42 -0.55 -3.40
N ARG A 85 14.61 0.26 -2.33
CA ARG A 85 15.12 1.63 -2.45
C ARG A 85 16.48 1.69 -3.13
N ARG A 86 17.38 0.72 -2.90
CA ARG A 86 18.69 0.65 -3.58
C ARG A 86 18.54 0.48 -5.09
N HIS A 87 17.64 -0.40 -5.55
CA HIS A 87 17.37 -0.55 -6.98
C HIS A 87 16.71 0.69 -7.56
N TRP A 88 15.75 1.29 -6.84
CA TRP A 88 15.07 2.51 -7.27
C TRP A 88 16.04 3.69 -7.43
N VAL A 89 16.93 3.95 -6.47
CA VAL A 89 17.93 5.02 -6.55
C VAL A 89 18.84 4.83 -7.76
N ALA A 90 19.30 3.60 -8.01
CA ALA A 90 20.16 3.32 -9.14
C ALA A 90 19.44 3.46 -10.49
N LEU A 91 18.19 3.04 -10.60
CA LEU A 91 17.36 3.28 -11.79
C LEU A 91 17.17 4.78 -12.05
N ARG A 92 17.00 5.58 -11.00
CA ARG A 92 16.94 7.05 -11.12
C ARG A 92 18.27 7.65 -11.57
N ALA A 93 19.40 7.12 -11.12
CA ALA A 93 20.72 7.55 -11.57
C ALA A 93 20.97 7.24 -13.06
N LEU A 94 20.43 6.13 -13.57
CA LEU A 94 20.48 5.75 -14.99
C LEU A 94 19.49 6.53 -15.87
N GLY A 95 18.60 7.34 -15.27
CA GLY A 95 17.62 8.16 -16.00
C GLY A 95 16.36 7.41 -16.43
N LEU A 96 16.19 6.14 -16.02
CA LEU A 96 15.00 5.36 -16.34
C LEU A 96 13.77 5.92 -15.61
N ARG A 97 12.67 6.10 -16.34
CA ARG A 97 11.37 6.48 -15.78
C ARG A 97 10.37 5.37 -16.07
N ASP A 98 10.04 4.60 -15.04
CA ASP A 98 8.99 3.60 -15.08
C ASP A 98 7.84 4.03 -14.16
N ALA A 99 6.61 4.09 -14.68
CA ALA A 99 5.43 4.48 -13.93
C ALA A 99 5.04 3.46 -12.85
N SER A 100 5.46 2.20 -13.01
CA SER A 100 5.21 1.11 -12.05
C SER A 100 6.14 1.15 -10.83
N LEU A 101 7.27 1.84 -10.92
CA LEU A 101 8.28 1.95 -9.85
C LEU A 101 8.27 3.36 -9.25
N ARG A 102 7.74 3.49 -8.03
CA ARG A 102 7.60 4.76 -7.30
C ARG A 102 8.52 4.81 -6.07
N PRO A 103 8.90 6.01 -5.58
CA PRO A 103 9.62 6.12 -4.33
C PRO A 103 8.82 5.49 -3.19
N LEU A 104 9.48 4.68 -2.37
CA LEU A 104 8.86 3.96 -1.25
C LEU A 104 9.08 4.71 0.06
N ALA A 105 8.05 5.46 0.48
CA ALA A 105 8.06 6.23 1.71
C ALA A 105 7.88 5.33 2.95
N LYS A 106 8.00 5.90 4.16
CA LYS A 106 7.77 5.12 5.40
C LYS A 106 6.29 4.82 5.57
N GLU A 107 5.45 5.77 5.14
CA GLU A 107 3.99 5.72 5.17
C GLU A 107 3.47 4.58 4.27
N ASP A 108 4.18 4.29 3.18
CA ASP A 108 3.84 3.19 2.28
C ASP A 108 4.03 1.81 2.93
N LEU A 109 4.90 1.72 3.96
CA LEU A 109 5.15 0.51 4.76
C LEU A 109 4.19 0.38 5.95
N ALA A 110 3.30 1.35 6.13
CA ALA A 110 2.26 1.26 7.14
C ALA A 110 1.45 -0.02 6.94
N ARG A 111 0.73 -0.42 7.99
CA ARG A 111 -0.28 -1.45 7.88
C ARG A 111 -1.14 -1.14 6.68
N PHE A 112 -1.49 -2.18 5.95
CA PHE A 112 -2.59 -2.16 5.02
C PHE A 112 -3.87 -1.80 5.80
N ASP A 113 -4.10 -0.50 6.00
CA ASP A 113 -5.21 0.05 6.78
C ASP A 113 -6.46 -0.02 5.92
N VAL A 114 -6.98 -1.23 5.86
CA VAL A 114 -8.28 -1.56 5.29
C VAL A 114 -9.26 -1.74 6.44
N SER A 115 -9.24 -0.79 7.38
CA SER A 115 -10.29 -0.71 8.39
C SER A 115 -11.57 -0.19 7.73
N THR A 116 -12.66 -0.92 7.94
CA THR A 116 -14.02 -0.47 7.61
C THR A 116 -14.64 0.38 8.72
N GLU A 117 -13.93 0.57 9.83
CA GLU A 117 -14.40 1.32 11.00
C GLU A 117 -14.12 2.81 10.79
N ARG A 118 -15.14 3.63 11.12
CA ARG A 118 -15.09 5.10 11.07
C ARG A 118 -14.21 5.64 12.20
N ASP A 119 -12.91 5.39 12.13
CA ASP A 119 -11.96 6.18 12.90
C ASP A 119 -11.94 7.59 12.29
N LEU A 120 -12.32 8.59 13.08
CA LEU A 120 -12.25 10.00 12.70
C LEU A 120 -10.84 10.31 12.14
N GLY A 121 -10.77 10.80 10.90
CA GLY A 121 -9.52 11.19 10.23
C GLY A 121 -8.97 10.22 9.18
N LYS A 122 -9.58 9.03 8.96
CA LYS A 122 -9.14 8.09 7.92
C LYS A 122 -9.57 8.43 6.49
N SER A 123 -10.56 9.32 6.30
CA SER A 123 -11.00 9.75 4.96
C SER A 123 -9.90 10.39 4.11
N LYS A 124 -8.84 10.91 4.73
CA LYS A 124 -7.69 11.52 4.06
C LYS A 124 -6.58 10.51 3.72
N ARG A 125 -6.63 9.28 4.23
CA ARG A 125 -5.57 8.29 4.04
C ARG A 125 -5.83 7.50 2.76
N LYS A 126 -5.07 7.82 1.71
CA LYS A 126 -5.04 7.01 0.48
C LYS A 126 -4.33 5.69 0.78
N ALA A 127 -4.84 4.58 0.23
CA ALA A 127 -4.13 3.31 0.27
C ALA A 127 -2.73 3.47 -0.37
N SER A 128 -1.72 2.85 0.23
CA SER A 128 -0.35 2.89 -0.29
C SER A 128 -0.32 2.31 -1.71
N TRP A 129 0.44 2.96 -2.60
CA TRP A 129 0.49 2.62 -4.02
C TRP A 129 1.00 1.19 -4.27
N ILE A 130 1.74 0.61 -3.32
CA ILE A 130 2.22 -0.77 -3.41
C ILE A 130 1.07 -1.79 -3.46
N TRP A 131 -0.15 -1.38 -3.05
CA TRP A 131 -1.37 -2.18 -3.05
C TRP A 131 -2.36 -1.80 -4.15
N GLU A 132 -2.06 -0.82 -5.01
CA GLU A 132 -2.96 -0.41 -6.12
C GLU A 132 -3.11 -1.51 -7.19
N ASN A 133 -2.12 -2.41 -7.33
CA ASN A 133 -2.12 -3.48 -8.33
C ASN A 133 -1.82 -4.84 -7.66
N PHE A 134 -2.73 -5.81 -7.84
CA PHE A 134 -2.62 -7.19 -7.34
C PHE A 134 -2.22 -8.21 -8.43
N SER A 135 -1.80 -7.77 -9.61
CA SER A 135 -1.30 -8.65 -10.67
C SER A 135 -0.10 -9.49 -10.25
N PHE A 136 0.62 -9.08 -9.19
CA PHE A 136 1.74 -9.83 -8.62
C PHE A 136 1.32 -11.12 -7.90
N VAL A 137 0.04 -11.24 -7.53
CA VAL A 137 -0.47 -12.44 -6.87
C VAL A 137 -0.45 -13.63 -7.82
N ASP A 138 -0.68 -13.36 -9.11
CA ASP A 138 -0.72 -14.38 -10.16
C ASP A 138 0.70 -14.85 -10.57
N SER A 139 1.76 -14.12 -10.19
CA SER A 139 3.17 -14.44 -10.47
C SER A 139 3.91 -15.13 -9.31
N ALA A 140 3.24 -15.44 -8.19
CA ALA A 140 3.86 -16.12 -7.06
C ALA A 140 4.22 -17.58 -7.40
N GLU A 141 5.51 -17.93 -7.29
CA GLU A 141 6.02 -19.28 -7.61
C GLU A 141 5.78 -20.31 -6.49
N ASP A 142 5.71 -19.86 -5.23
CA ASP A 142 5.50 -20.72 -4.06
C ASP A 142 4.02 -20.80 -3.65
N ASP A 143 3.49 -22.02 -3.52
CA ASP A 143 2.09 -22.30 -3.18
C ASP A 143 1.68 -21.69 -1.83
N GLY A 144 2.57 -21.72 -0.83
CA GLY A 144 2.32 -21.12 0.49
C GLY A 144 2.20 -19.60 0.43
N SER A 145 3.11 -18.94 -0.29
CA SER A 145 3.06 -17.49 -0.53
C SER A 145 1.82 -17.08 -1.32
N ARG A 146 1.43 -17.89 -2.32
CA ARG A 146 0.25 -17.66 -3.16
C ARG A 146 -1.04 -17.66 -2.34
N ILE A 147 -1.22 -18.64 -1.46
CA ILE A 147 -2.39 -18.71 -0.56
C ILE A 147 -2.48 -17.46 0.31
N LEU A 148 -1.35 -17.04 0.91
CA LEU A 148 -1.26 -15.82 1.72
C LEU A 148 -1.64 -14.56 0.94
N TYR A 149 -1.14 -14.44 -0.29
CA TYR A 149 -1.46 -13.31 -1.15
C TYR A 149 -2.91 -13.32 -1.62
N ASP A 150 -3.47 -14.48 -1.95
CA ASP A 150 -4.87 -14.62 -2.35
C ASP A 150 -5.82 -14.29 -1.20
N ASP A 151 -5.49 -14.69 0.03
CA ASP A 151 -6.24 -14.26 1.21
C ASP A 151 -6.17 -12.74 1.39
N ALA A 152 -4.97 -12.14 1.28
CA ALA A 152 -4.80 -10.69 1.38
C ALA A 152 -5.59 -9.94 0.28
N ARG A 153 -5.54 -10.42 -0.97
CA ARG A 153 -6.26 -9.89 -2.13
C ARG A 153 -7.77 -10.00 -1.94
N ARG A 154 -8.29 -11.16 -1.54
CA ARG A 154 -9.71 -11.38 -1.27
C ARG A 154 -10.21 -10.43 -0.18
N VAL A 155 -9.50 -10.37 0.94
CA VAL A 155 -9.82 -9.48 2.06
C VAL A 155 -9.83 -8.01 1.62
N HIS A 156 -8.85 -7.59 0.81
CA HIS A 156 -8.83 -6.24 0.25
C HIS A 156 -10.04 -5.95 -0.63
N TRP A 157 -10.35 -6.86 -1.55
CA TRP A 157 -11.45 -6.69 -2.49
C TRP A 157 -12.78 -6.58 -1.77
N PHE A 158 -13.07 -7.49 -0.82
CA PHE A 158 -14.32 -7.47 -0.06
C PHE A 158 -14.50 -6.14 0.69
N ARG A 159 -13.44 -5.65 1.34
CA ARG A 159 -13.53 -4.41 2.11
C ARG A 159 -13.59 -3.16 1.24
N SER A 160 -12.84 -3.10 0.14
CA SER A 160 -12.90 -1.99 -0.82
C SER A 160 -14.26 -1.91 -1.50
N SER A 161 -14.83 -3.07 -1.83
CA SER A 161 -16.18 -3.17 -2.39
C SER A 161 -17.23 -2.72 -1.36
N ALA A 162 -17.12 -3.19 -0.11
CA ALA A 162 -18.01 -2.75 0.97
C ALA A 162 -17.89 -1.24 1.26
N LEU A 163 -16.67 -0.69 1.20
CA LEU A 163 -16.44 0.75 1.30
C LEU A 163 -17.17 1.45 0.16
N TYR A 164 -16.91 1.08 -1.09
CA TYR A 164 -17.56 1.68 -2.26
C TYR A 164 -19.09 1.67 -2.15
N THR A 165 -19.69 0.53 -1.80
CA THR A 165 -21.15 0.42 -1.62
C THR A 165 -21.66 1.39 -0.56
N ARG A 166 -20.99 1.49 0.59
CA ARG A 166 -21.39 2.42 1.67
C ARG A 166 -21.23 3.88 1.27
N TRP A 167 -20.17 4.24 0.56
CA TRP A 167 -20.00 5.62 0.09
C TRP A 167 -21.08 6.00 -0.94
N LYS A 168 -21.48 5.04 -1.77
CA LYS A 168 -22.63 5.22 -2.67
C LYS A 168 -23.93 5.43 -1.88
N GLU A 169 -24.19 4.60 -0.87
CA GLU A 169 -25.34 4.79 0.03
C GLU A 169 -25.32 6.15 0.74
N GLU A 170 -24.16 6.60 1.22
CA GLU A 170 -24.01 7.89 1.89
C GLU A 170 -24.31 9.06 0.93
N LEU A 171 -23.88 8.96 -0.34
CA LEU A 171 -24.24 9.95 -1.36
C LEU A 171 -25.76 10.03 -1.56
N ASP A 172 -26.42 8.88 -1.69
CA ASP A 172 -27.87 8.80 -1.84
C ASP A 172 -28.59 9.36 -0.59
N ILE A 173 -28.07 9.08 0.61
CA ILE A 173 -28.60 9.60 1.89
C ILE A 173 -28.47 11.12 1.97
N VAL A 174 -27.30 11.67 1.66
CA VAL A 174 -27.05 13.12 1.73
C VAL A 174 -27.96 13.87 0.77
N GLU A 175 -28.15 13.36 -0.45
CA GLU A 175 -29.07 13.96 -1.41
C GLU A 175 -30.51 14.01 -0.87
N GLU A 176 -30.99 12.90 -0.30
CA GLU A 176 -32.32 12.84 0.29
C GLU A 176 -32.45 13.69 1.56
N GLU A 177 -31.40 13.81 2.36
CA GLU A 177 -31.36 14.67 3.54
C GLU A 177 -31.45 16.16 3.17
N MET A 178 -30.74 16.59 2.11
CA MET A 178 -30.87 17.96 1.57
C MET A 178 -32.31 18.24 1.12
N LYS A 179 -32.93 17.31 0.38
CA LYS A 179 -34.33 17.44 -0.04
C LYS A 179 -35.30 17.46 1.16
N ARG A 180 -35.10 16.60 2.16
CA ARG A 180 -35.92 16.57 3.39
C ARG A 180 -35.79 17.87 4.18
N THR A 181 -34.59 18.43 4.27
CA THR A 181 -34.32 19.69 4.99
C THR A 181 -35.11 20.85 4.39
N VAL A 182 -35.11 20.99 3.06
CA VAL A 182 -35.92 22.02 2.37
C VAL A 182 -37.42 21.82 2.64
N ARG A 183 -37.92 20.58 2.48
CA ARG A 183 -39.33 20.26 2.74
C ARG A 183 -39.73 20.53 4.20
N PHE A 184 -38.83 20.24 5.14
CA PHE A 184 -39.05 20.47 6.57
C PHE A 184 -39.22 21.97 6.86
N PHE A 185 -38.32 22.82 6.36
CA PHE A 185 -38.43 24.27 6.55
C PHE A 185 -39.67 24.85 5.86
N MET A 186 -40.00 24.41 4.65
CA MET A 186 -41.25 24.83 3.97
C MET A 186 -42.50 24.43 4.75
N TYR A 187 -42.51 23.23 5.36
CA TYR A 187 -43.62 22.80 6.20
C TYR A 187 -43.79 23.69 7.44
N TRP A 188 -42.69 24.01 8.13
CA TRP A 188 -42.73 24.88 9.31
C TRP A 188 -43.09 26.32 8.99
N GLU A 189 -42.58 26.86 7.88
CA GLU A 189 -42.97 28.18 7.37
C GLU A 189 -44.49 28.28 7.20
N ARG A 190 -45.09 27.32 6.48
CA ARG A 190 -46.56 27.28 6.29
C ARG A 190 -47.30 27.17 7.62
N ARG A 191 -46.84 26.27 8.50
CA ARG A 191 -47.45 26.07 9.82
C ARG A 191 -47.37 27.32 10.70
N TRP A 192 -46.31 28.11 10.61
CA TRP A 192 -46.19 29.37 11.34
C TRP A 192 -47.09 30.45 10.77
N LEU A 193 -47.25 30.52 9.44
CA LEU A 193 -48.19 31.43 8.80
C LEU A 193 -49.65 31.11 9.13
N ASP A 194 -50.03 29.83 9.25
CA ASP A 194 -51.39 29.41 9.61
C ASP A 194 -51.75 29.72 11.08
N LEU A 195 -50.75 29.91 11.94
CA LEU A 195 -50.93 30.22 13.37
C LEU A 195 -50.92 31.74 13.65
N ALA A 196 -50.53 32.56 12.67
CA ALA A 196 -50.47 34.02 12.74
C ALA A 196 -51.77 34.67 12.26
#